data_AF-A0A4U9IW29-F1
#
_entry.id   AF-A0A4U9IW29-F1
#
_cell.length_a   1.000
_cell.length_b   1.000
_cell.length_c   1.000
_cell.angle_alpha   90.00
_cell.angle_beta   90.00
_cell.angle_gamma   90.00
#
_symmetry.space_group_name_H-M   'P 1'
#
loop_
_entity.id
_entity.type
_entity.pdbx_description
1 polymer ?
#
loop_
_entity_poly.entity_id
_entity_poly.type
_entity_poly.pdbx_seq_one_letter_code
_entity_poly.pdbx_strand_id
1 'polypeptide(L)' 'MIFATCQQALAHIGEEMLAKGVVHPTYPAALLEREAVFPTGIALEKHAVAIPHCEAIHAREPALYLIRPDNPVHFHQG' A
#
# COMPACT_ATOMS: atom_id res chain seq x y z
N MET A 1 0.53 -14.42 3.89
CA MET A 1 0.76 -13.94 2.51
C MET A 1 2.23 -13.58 2.33
N ILE A 2 2.86 -13.99 1.23
CA ILE A 2 4.29 -13.75 0.94
C ILE A 2 4.40 -12.77 -0.23
N PHE A 3 5.19 -11.70 -0.05
CA PHE A 3 5.52 -10.75 -1.10
C PHE A 3 7.05 -10.62 -1.18
N ALA A 4 7.60 -10.72 -2.39
CA ALA A 4 9.03 -10.54 -2.61
C ALA A 4 9.43 -9.07 -2.67
N THR A 5 8.50 -8.19 -3.07
CA THR A 5 8.76 -6.75 -3.24
C THR A 5 7.62 -5.90 -2.69
N CYS A 6 7.89 -4.62 -2.40
CA CYS A 6 6.85 -3.68 -2.00
C CYS A 6 5.78 -3.53 -3.10
N GLN A 7 6.17 -3.55 -4.39
CA GLN A 7 5.24 -3.45 -5.50
C GLN A 7 4.22 -4.60 -5.52
N GLN A 8 4.63 -5.82 -5.18
CA GLN A 8 3.70 -6.95 -5.08
C GLN A 8 2.71 -6.76 -3.93
N ALA A 9 3.17 -6.27 -2.78
CA ALA A 9 2.29 -5.98 -1.65
C ALA A 9 1.29 -4.85 -2.00
N LEU A 10 1.75 -3.79 -2.67
CA LEU A 10 0.89 -2.68 -3.09
C LEU A 10 -0.11 -3.05 -4.18
N ALA A 11 0.30 -3.87 -5.16
CA ALA A 11 -0.61 -4.40 -6.17
C ALA A 11 -1.74 -5.20 -5.51
N HIS A 12 -1.39 -6.10 -4.58
CA HIS A 12 -2.38 -6.87 -3.80
C HIS A 12 -3.34 -5.96 -3.04
N ILE A 13 -2.83 -4.95 -2.32
CA ILE A 13 -3.67 -4.00 -1.57
C ILE A 13 -4.61 -3.25 -2.52
N GLY A 14 -4.10 -2.73 -3.63
CA GLY A 14 -4.88 -1.98 -4.61
C GLY A 14 -5.99 -2.82 -5.25
N GLU A 15 -5.66 -4.05 -5.64
CA GLU A 15 -6.62 -5.01 -6.23
C GLU A 15 -7.72 -5.41 -5.23
N GLU A 16 -7.36 -5.68 -3.97
CA GLU A 16 -8.32 -6.00 -2.91
C GLU A 16 -9.27 -4.84 -2.60
N MET A 17 -8.73 -3.62 -2.51
CA MET A 17 -9.55 -2.42 -2.31
C MET A 17 -10.48 -2.16 -3.51
N LEU A 18 -9.99 -2.39 -4.73
CA LEU A 18 -10.80 -2.25 -5.95
C LEU A 18 -11.91 -3.30 -6.00
N ALA A 19 -11.61 -4.56 -5.69
CA ALA A 19 -12.57 -5.66 -5.64
C ALA A 19 -13.67 -5.42 -4.58
N LYS A 20 -13.33 -4.79 -3.45
CA LYS A 20 -14.28 -4.35 -2.42
C LYS A 20 -15.12 -3.13 -2.85
N GLY A 21 -14.78 -2.48 -3.95
CA GLY A 21 -15.53 -1.36 -4.50
C GLY A 21 -15.31 -0.01 -3.80
N VAL A 22 -14.33 0.08 -2.87
CA VAL A 22 -14.08 1.27 -2.03
C VAL A 22 -13.17 2.31 -2.69
N VAL A 23 -12.56 1.96 -3.82
CA VAL A 23 -11.68 2.84 -4.61
C VAL A 23 -12.04 2.82 -6.10
N HIS A 24 -11.56 3.81 -6.84
CA HIS A 24 -11.67 3.85 -8.31
C HIS A 24 -10.66 2.93 -8.98
N PRO A 25 -10.89 2.49 -10.25
CA PRO A 25 -9.93 1.67 -11.00
C PRO A 25 -8.53 2.27 -11.16
N THR A 26 -8.40 3.58 -10.98
CA THR A 26 -7.13 4.32 -11.01
C THR A 26 -6.27 4.13 -9.76
N TYR A 27 -6.86 3.65 -8.65
CA TYR A 27 -6.20 3.59 -7.34
C TYR A 27 -4.97 2.68 -7.30
N PRO A 28 -4.97 1.45 -7.86
CA PRO A 28 -3.79 0.59 -7.81
C PRO A 28 -2.54 1.21 -8.47
N ALA A 29 -2.72 1.86 -9.62
CA ALA A 29 -1.63 2.57 -10.30
C ALA A 29 -1.15 3.78 -9.49
N ALA A 30 -2.09 4.62 -9.02
CA ALA A 30 -1.76 5.78 -8.21
C ALA A 30 -1.03 5.42 -6.91
N LEU A 31 -1.40 4.30 -6.27
CA LEU A 31 -0.73 3.81 -5.06
C LEU A 31 0.74 3.45 -5.33
N LEU A 32 1.02 2.76 -6.43
CA LEU A 32 2.38 2.38 -6.83
C LEU A 32 3.23 3.60 -7.20
N GLU A 33 2.69 4.51 -8.00
CA GLU A 33 3.35 5.74 -8.40
C GLU A 33 3.68 6.61 -7.19
N ARG A 34 2.73 6.74 -6.27
CA ARG A 34 2.88 7.57 -5.08
C ARG A 34 3.91 7.04 -4.10
N GLU A 35 3.99 5.72 -3.92
CA GLU A 35 5.04 5.10 -3.09
C GLU A 35 6.42 5.26 -3.73
N ALA A 36 6.53 5.15 -5.05
CA ALA A 36 7.79 5.30 -5.75
C ALA A 36 8.38 6.72 -5.60
N VAL A 37 7.53 7.74 -5.51
CA VAL A 37 7.94 9.15 -5.39
C VAL A 37 8.12 9.59 -3.94
N PHE A 38 7.21 9.20 -3.03
CA PHE A 38 7.37 9.49 -1.60
C PHE A 38 7.13 8.24 -0.76
N PRO A 39 8.21 7.50 -0.44
CA PRO A 39 8.14 6.27 0.33
C PRO A 39 7.48 6.45 1.69
N THR A 40 6.81 5.40 2.16
CA THR A 40 6.03 5.43 3.41
C THR A 40 6.53 4.45 4.46
N GLY A 41 7.70 3.83 4.25
CA GLY A 41 8.32 2.95 5.23
C GLY A 41 8.75 3.71 6.49
N ILE A 42 8.34 3.21 7.66
CA ILE A 42 8.65 3.77 8.98
C ILE A 42 9.31 2.68 9.82
N ALA A 43 10.55 2.92 10.24
CA ALA A 43 11.20 2.09 11.25
C ALA A 43 10.80 2.55 12.64
N LEU A 44 10.29 1.61 13.43
CA LEU A 44 10.04 1.76 14.86
C LEU A 44 11.10 0.93 15.62
N GLU A 45 11.26 1.17 16.92
CA GLU A 45 12.29 0.52 17.73
C GLU A 45 12.27 -1.02 17.68
N LYS A 46 11.09 -1.61 17.51
CA LYS A 46 10.88 -3.07 17.54
C LYS A 46 10.22 -3.65 16.29
N HIS A 47 9.71 -2.79 15.41
CA HIS A 47 8.90 -3.19 14.26
C HIS A 47 9.09 -2.19 13.12
N ALA A 48 8.71 -2.58 11.91
CA ALA A 48 8.59 -1.65 10.79
C ALA A 48 7.14 -1.67 10.29
N VAL A 49 6.67 -0.51 9.84
CA VAL A 49 5.35 -0.36 9.21
C VAL A 49 5.52 0.42 7.91
N ALA A 50 4.57 0.25 6.99
CA ALA A 50 4.39 1.15 5.85
C ALA A 50 2.95 1.66 5.87
N ILE A 51 2.74 2.91 5.46
CA ILE A 51 1.41 3.54 5.40
C ILE A 51 1.11 4.02 3.97
N PRO A 52 1.10 3.10 2.99
CA PRO A 52 0.95 3.48 1.59
C PRO A 52 -0.43 4.09 1.36
N HIS A 53 -0.44 5.25 0.69
CA HIS A 53 -1.64 5.99 0.33
C HIS A 53 -1.38 6.78 -0.95
N CYS A 54 -2.45 7.20 -1.61
CA CYS A 54 -2.42 8.15 -2.71
C CYS A 54 -3.52 9.20 -2.57
N GLU A 55 -3.61 10.09 -3.55
CA GLU A 55 -4.52 11.22 -3.57
C GLU A 55 -5.98 10.77 -3.42
N ALA A 56 -6.74 11.50 -2.62
CA ALA A 56 -8.12 11.17 -2.29
C ALA A 56 -9.05 11.07 -3.51
N ILE A 57 -8.66 11.66 -4.65
CA ILE A 57 -9.43 11.58 -5.92
C ILE A 57 -9.59 10.13 -6.40
N HIS A 58 -8.72 9.22 -5.97
CA HIS A 58 -8.76 7.81 -6.34
C HIS A 58 -9.60 6.97 -5.37
N ALA A 59 -10.03 7.53 -4.24
CA ALA A 59 -10.91 6.86 -3.28
C ALA A 59 -12.39 7.15 -3.59
N ARG A 60 -13.26 6.15 -3.41
CA ARG A 60 -14.73 6.34 -3.48
C ARG A 60 -15.32 6.68 -2.13
N GLU A 61 -14.80 6.03 -1.08
CA GLU A 61 -15.18 6.24 0.30
C GLU A 61 -13.98 6.00 1.24
N PRO A 62 -14.02 6.50 2.49
CA PRO A 62 -12.98 6.24 3.47
C PRO A 62 -12.86 4.73 3.76
N ALA A 63 -11.66 4.17 3.63
CA ALA A 63 -11.37 2.77 3.92
C ALA A 63 -9.96 2.60 4.48
N LEU A 64 -9.76 1.57 5.30
CA LEU A 64 -8.45 1.15 5.78
C LEU A 64 -8.27 -0.35 5.50
N TYR A 65 -7.17 -0.70 4.84
CA TYR A 65 -6.80 -2.08 4.57
C TYR A 65 -5.52 -2.42 5.33
N LEU A 66 -5.61 -3.34 6.31
CA LEU A 66 -4.52 -3.73 7.18
C LEU A 66 -4.06 -5.15 6.86
N ILE A 67 -2.76 -5.32 6.60
CA ILE A 67 -2.14 -6.63 6.40
C ILE A 67 -0.88 -6.78 7.25
N ARG A 68 -0.59 -8.03 7.63
CA ARG A 68 0.69 -8.45 8.18
C ARG A 68 1.27 -9.52 7.25
N PRO A 69 2.26 -9.19 6.39
CA PRO A 69 2.96 -10.18 5.59
C PRO A 69 3.63 -11.25 6.46
N ASP A 70 3.74 -12.48 5.96
CA ASP A 70 4.37 -13.58 6.70
C ASP A 70 5.89 -13.36 6.83
N ASN A 71 6.48 -12.73 5.81
CA ASN A 71 7.89 -12.38 5.72
C ASN A 71 8.06 -10.86 5.62
N PRO A 72 9.20 -10.30 6.07
CA PRO A 72 9.50 -8.89 5.88
C PRO A 72 9.45 -8.48 4.41
N VAL A 73 8.81 -7.34 4.13
CA VAL A 73 8.80 -6.71 2.81
C VAL A 73 9.53 -5.39 2.93
N HIS A 74 10.56 -5.19 2.10
CA HIS A 74 11.35 -3.97 2.14
C HIS A 74 10.58 -2.80 1.51
N PHE A 75 10.33 -1.77 2.32
CA PHE A 75 9.86 -0.45 1.89
C PHE A 75 10.98 0.57 2.11
N HIS A 76 11.12 1.53 1.19
CA HIS A 76 12.06 2.63 1.39
C HIS A 76 11.53 3.55 2.49
N GLN A 77 12.45 4.15 3.23
CA GLN A 77 12.13 5.19 4.21
C GLN A 77 12.04 6.54 3.49
N GLY A 78 11.05 7.34 3.87
CA GLY A 78 10.94 8.73 3.46
C GLY A 78 11.88 9.65 4.22
#